data_AF-A0A936TI07-F1
#
_entry.id   AF-A0A936TI07-F1
#
_cell.length_a   1.000
_cell.length_b   1.000
_cell.length_c   1.000
_cell.angle_alpha   90.00
_cell.angle_beta   90.00
_cell.angle_gamma   90.00
#
_symmetry.space_group_name_H-M   'P 1'
#
loop_
_entity.id
_entity.type
_entity.pdbx_description
1 polymer ?
#
loop_
_entity_poly.entity_id
_entity_poly.type
_entity_poly.pdbx_seq_one_letter_code
_entity_poly.pdbx_strand_id
1 'polypeptide(L)' 'MYVCLCRGITESDVREAGRAGFVMPCQLKSKFGLKQNGNCGRCAKNIHELVALAAQGTSTSTVER' A
#
# COMPACT_ATOMS: atom_id res chain seq x y z
N MET A 1 -7.27 -3.03 -9.28
CA MET A 1 -8.25 -3.76 -8.47
C MET A 1 -8.28 -3.23 -7.03
N TYR A 2 -9.35 -3.45 -6.26
CA TYR A 2 -9.37 -3.15 -4.81
C TYR A 2 -8.60 -4.20 -4.02
N VAL A 3 -7.66 -3.75 -3.19
CA VAL A 3 -6.87 -4.60 -2.26
C VAL A 3 -7.41 -4.56 -0.83
N CYS A 4 -8.20 -3.54 -0.48
CA CYS A 4 -8.89 -3.46 0.81
C CYS A 4 -10.25 -2.81 0.65
N LEU A 5 -11.33 -3.58 0.84
CA LEU A 5 -12.70 -3.07 0.74
C LEU A 5 -13.10 -2.21 1.94
N CYS A 6 -12.61 -2.51 3.15
CA CYS A 6 -12.96 -1.73 4.35
C CYS A 6 -12.53 -0.25 4.27
N ARG A 7 -11.54 0.06 3.44
CA ARG A 7 -10.96 1.41 3.30
C ARG A 7 -10.96 1.90 1.86
N GLY A 8 -11.55 1.14 0.93
CA GLY A 8 -11.57 1.49 -0.50
C GLY A 8 -10.18 1.64 -1.13
N ILE A 9 -9.20 0.83 -0.71
CA ILE A 9 -7.82 0.93 -1.21
C ILE A 9 -7.68 0.07 -2.45
N THR A 10 -7.13 0.65 -3.51
CA THR A 10 -6.82 0.01 -4.79
C THR A 10 -5.32 -0.26 -4.94
N GLU A 11 -4.97 -1.15 -5.87
CA GLU A 11 -3.58 -1.37 -6.27
C GLU A 11 -2.90 -0.09 -6.79
N SER A 12 -3.66 0.83 -7.38
CA SER A 12 -3.13 2.11 -7.85
C SER A 12 -2.71 2.99 -6.68
N ASP A 13 -3.52 3.05 -5.62
CA ASP A 13 -3.18 3.79 -4.39
C ASP A 13 -1.91 3.24 -3.73
N VAL A 14 -1.75 1.93 -3.74
CA VAL A 14 -0.57 1.24 -3.16
C VAL A 14 0.67 1.52 -3.99
N ARG A 15 0.56 1.49 -5.33
CA ARG A 15 1.66 1.85 -6.23
C ARG A 15 2.05 3.32 -6.08
N GLU A 16 1.07 4.21 -5.90
CA GLU A 16 1.33 5.62 -5.62
C GLU A 16 2.03 5.83 -4.28
N ALA A 17 1.63 5.09 -3.25
CA ALA A 17 2.35 5.06 -1.97
C ALA A 17 3.81 4.64 -2.17
N GLY A 18 4.05 3.62 -2.99
CA GLY A 18 5.37 3.19 -3.42
C GLY A 18 6.18 4.31 -4.07
N ARG A 19 5.62 4.99 -5.08
CA ARG A 19 6.25 6.15 -5.73
C ARG A 19 6.63 7.26 -4.75
N ALA A 20 5.83 7.45 -3.70
CA ALA A 20 6.10 8.40 -2.62
C ALA A 20 7.08 7.86 -1.55
N GLY A 21 7.70 6.70 -1.75
CA GLY A 21 8.70 6.11 -0.86
C GLY A 21 8.15 5.25 0.27
N PHE A 22 6.85 5.00 0.33
CA PHE A 22 6.25 4.13 1.33
C PHE A 22 6.32 2.67 0.90
N VAL A 23 7.44 2.02 1.20
CA VAL A 23 7.72 0.62 0.81
C VAL A 23 7.80 -0.34 2.00
N MET A 24 7.71 0.15 3.24
CA MET A 24 7.77 -0.70 4.42
C MET A 24 6.38 -1.06 4.98
N PRO A 25 6.21 -2.25 5.60
CA PRO A 25 4.94 -2.67 6.19
C PRO A 25 4.36 -1.66 7.20
N CYS A 26 5.19 -1.08 8.07
CA CYS A 26 4.76 -0.11 9.08
C CYS A 26 4.27 1.20 8.44
N GLN A 27 4.95 1.65 7.39
CA GLN A 27 4.60 2.84 6.61
C GLN A 27 3.24 2.67 5.94
N LEU A 28 3.02 1.54 5.25
CA LEU A 28 1.76 1.25 4.58
C LEU A 28 0.61 1.07 5.59
N LYS A 29 0.85 0.39 6.71
CA LYS A 29 -0.15 0.27 7.80
C LYS A 29 -0.57 1.64 8.33
N SER A 30 0.38 2.55 8.52
CA SER A 30 0.11 3.91 8.99
C SER A 30 -0.62 4.74 7.93
N LYS A 31 -0.10 4.79 6.69
CA LYS A 31 -0.67 5.55 5.57
C LYS A 31 -2.12 5.19 5.28
N PHE A 32 -2.43 3.90 5.32
CA PHE A 32 -3.76 3.38 4.94
C PHE A 32 -4.66 3.05 6.13
N GLY A 33 -4.20 3.23 7.37
CA GLY A 33 -4.97 2.93 8.57
C GLY A 33 -5.38 1.45 8.70
N LEU A 34 -4.55 0.51 8.25
CA LEU A 34 -4.88 -0.93 8.14
C LEU A 34 -5.07 -1.65 9.48
N LYS A 35 -4.74 -1.00 10.61
CA LYS A 35 -4.86 -1.57 11.97
C LYS A 35 -5.68 -0.70 12.94
N GLN A 36 -6.46 0.25 12.41
CA GLN A 36 -7.38 1.06 13.21
C GLN A 36 -8.72 0.35 13.43
N ASN A 37 -9.46 0.71 14.48
CA ASN A 37 -10.74 0.07 14.84
C ASN A 37 -11.74 0.05 13.67
N GLY A 38 -12.51 -1.05 13.56
CA GLY A 38 -13.59 -1.20 12.58
C GLY A 38 -13.21 -1.83 11.24
N ASN A 39 -12.04 -2.49 11.12
CA ASN A 39 -11.62 -3.17 9.89
C ASN A 39 -11.51 -4.70 10.05
N CYS A 40 -11.63 -5.44 8.95
CA CYS A 40 -11.61 -6.91 8.94
C CYS A 40 -10.20 -7.53 9.12
N GLY A 41 -9.15 -6.69 9.11
CA GLY A 41 -7.76 -7.10 9.33
C GLY A 41 -7.09 -7.89 8.19
N ARG A 42 -7.80 -8.25 7.11
CA ARG A 42 -7.22 -9.06 6.00
C ARG A 42 -6.05 -8.37 5.31
N CYS A 43 -6.18 -7.08 5.03
CA CYS A 43 -5.13 -6.25 4.46
C CYS A 43 -3.88 -6.18 5.35
N ALA A 44 -4.04 -6.17 6.68
CA ALA A 44 -2.92 -6.17 7.61
C ALA A 44 -2.21 -7.54 7.69
N LYS A 45 -2.95 -8.65 7.51
CA LYS A 45 -2.39 -10.01 7.42
C LYS A 45 -1.58 -10.20 6.13
N ASN A 46 -2.07 -9.66 5.01
CA ASN A 46 -1.42 -9.74 3.70
C ASN A 46 -0.53 -8.53 3.40
N ILE A 47 0.07 -7.90 4.43
CA ILE A 47 0.84 -6.66 4.24
C ILE A 47 2.03 -6.83 3.29
N HIS A 48 2.58 -8.04 3.15
CA HIS A 48 3.68 -8.32 2.23
C HIS A 48 3.28 -8.18 0.76
N GLU A 49 2.04 -8.50 0.39
CA GLU A 49 1.52 -8.29 -0.97
C GLU A 49 1.41 -6.79 -1.27
N LEU A 50 0.95 -6.01 -0.29
CA LEU A 50 0.88 -4.55 -0.37
C LEU A 50 2.28 -3.93 -0.52
N VAL A 51 3.28 -4.45 0.20
CA VAL A 51 4.68 -4.04 0.04
C VAL A 51 5.21 -4.36 -1.34
N ALA A 52 4.96 -5.57 -1.87
CA ALA A 52 5.40 -5.96 -3.20
C ALA A 52 4.76 -5.09 -4.29
N LEU A 53 3.48 -4.72 -4.14
CA LEU A 53 2.80 -3.78 -5.02
C LEU A 53 3.38 -2.37 -4.93
N ALA A 54 3.68 -1.89 -3.72
CA ALA A 54 4.31 -0.59 -3.53
C ALA A 54 5.72 -0.54 -4.16
N ALA A 55 6.50 -1.61 -4.01
CA ALA A 55 7.84 -1.71 -4.60
C ALA A 55 7.84 -1.63 -6.14
N GLN A 56 6.78 -2.12 -6.79
CA GLN A 56 6.59 -1.96 -8.25
C GLN A 56 6.33 -0.51 -8.65
N GLY A 57 5.82 0.31 -7.74
CA GLY A 57 5.66 1.76 -7.94
C GLY A 57 6.99 2.51 -7.89
N THR A 58 7.94 2.08 -7.06
CA THR A 58 9.28 2.72 -6.97
C THR A 58 10.11 2.55 -8.23
N SER A 59 10.03 1.40 -8.91
CA SER A 59 10.83 1.12 -10.11
C SER A 59 10.41 1.93 -11.34
N THR A 60 9.26 2.61 -11.30
CA THR A 60 8.76 3.45 -12.39
C THR A 60 9.17 4.93 -12.28
N SER A 61 9.92 5.32 -11.25
CA SER A 61 10.25 6.74 -10.98
C SER A 61 11.64 7.20 -11.43
N THR A 62 12.43 6.38 -12.15
CA THR A 62 13.77 6.79 -12.64
C THR A 62 13.78 7.35 -14.06
N VAL A 63 12.70 7.99 -14.51
CA VAL A 63 12.69 8.77 -15.75
C VAL A 63 12.33 10.22 -15.41
N GLU A 64 13.35 11.07 -15.56
CA GLU A 64 13.36 12.55 -15.66
C GLU A 64 13.29 13.42 -14.38
N ARG A 65 14.46 13.90 -13.94
CA ARG A 65 14.89 15.28 -14.17
C ARG A 65 16.41 15.45 -14.01
#